data_AF-A0A9D5MD70-F1
#
_entry.id   AF-A0A9D5MD70-F1
#
_cell.length_a   1.000
_cell.length_b   1.000
_cell.length_c   1.000
_cell.angle_alpha   90.00
_cell.angle_beta   90.00
_cell.angle_gamma   90.00
#
_symmetry.space_group_name_H-M   'P 1'
#
loop_
_entity.id
_entity.type
_entity.pdbx_description
1 polymer ?
#
loop_
_entity_poly.entity_id
_entity_poly.type
_entity_poly.pdbx_seq_one_letter_code
_entity_poly.pdbx_strand_id
1 'polypeptide(L)'
;MKVSIDKWEDEIAYYYVDTSRWCITPNKPAAVLMKPDFTLPASLRTVSAGAFEGIGMTVVKCPESLLAIYSRAFRNCKKLRQIYIPKSVTVIIDDAFAGCSADLTIFCRSGSTAEAFAKKQGIKYAIVK
;
A
#
# COMPACT_ATOMS: atom_id res chain seq x y z
N MET A 1 12.06 40.62 -14.72
CA MET A 1 12.29 40.09 -13.36
C MET A 1 12.48 38.60 -13.46
N LYS A 2 13.71 38.12 -13.21
CA LYS A 2 14.05 36.70 -13.16
C LYS A 2 13.64 36.18 -11.78
N VAL A 3 12.78 35.17 -11.73
CA VAL A 3 12.76 34.24 -10.61
C VAL A 3 13.39 32.97 -11.16
N SER A 4 14.68 32.81 -10.85
CA SER A 4 15.41 31.58 -11.09
C SER A 4 14.81 30.51 -10.19
N ILE A 5 14.18 29.50 -10.79
CA ILE A 5 13.80 28.28 -10.10
C ILE A 5 15.01 27.38 -10.23
N ASP A 6 15.80 27.32 -9.16
CA ASP A 6 16.92 26.42 -9.03
C ASP A 6 16.45 24.97 -9.20
N LYS A 7 17.33 24.23 -9.87
CA LYS A 7 17.25 22.83 -10.24
C LYS A 7 16.77 21.92 -9.11
N TRP A 8 15.71 21.18 -9.36
CA TRP A 8 15.42 19.91 -8.69
C TRP A 8 15.15 18.88 -9.79
N GLU A 9 16.22 18.29 -10.29
CA GLU A 9 16.15 17.01 -11.01
C GLU A 9 15.82 15.94 -9.96
N ASP A 10 14.65 15.32 -10.07
CA ASP A 10 14.45 13.86 -9.98
C ASP A 10 12.95 13.51 -9.99
N GLU A 11 12.53 12.86 -11.07
CA GLU A 11 11.36 11.97 -11.21
C GLU A 11 10.11 12.24 -10.35
N ILE A 12 9.51 13.42 -10.51
CA ILE A 12 8.16 13.67 -9.98
C ILE A 12 7.14 12.95 -10.87
N ALA A 13 6.84 11.70 -10.54
CA ALA A 13 5.62 11.07 -11.00
C ALA A 13 4.43 11.92 -10.48
N TYR A 14 3.70 12.53 -11.40
CA TYR A 14 2.52 13.35 -11.11
C TYR A 14 1.49 12.55 -10.29
N TYR A 15 1.44 12.79 -8.99
CA TYR A 15 0.28 12.48 -8.15
C TYR A 15 -0.50 13.79 -7.98
N TYR A 16 -1.62 13.95 -8.69
CA TYR A 16 -2.52 15.06 -8.43
C TYR A 16 -3.28 14.82 -7.12
N VAL A 17 -3.19 15.79 -6.22
CA VAL A 17 -3.97 15.87 -4.98
C VAL A 17 -5.31 16.49 -5.34
N ASP A 18 -6.36 15.68 -5.49
CA ASP A 18 -7.73 16.23 -5.49
C ASP A 18 -8.07 16.60 -4.04
N THR A 19 -8.14 17.91 -3.78
CA THR A 19 -8.31 18.51 -2.45
C THR A 19 -9.68 18.27 -1.82
N SER A 20 -10.53 17.40 -2.40
CA SER A 20 -11.89 17.17 -1.89
C SER A 20 -12.24 15.72 -1.58
N ARG A 21 -11.34 14.75 -1.77
CA ARG A 21 -11.64 13.36 -1.40
C ARG A 21 -10.38 12.50 -1.27
N TRP A 22 -10.19 11.92 -0.09
CA TRP A 22 -9.06 11.07 0.30
C TRP A 22 -9.14 9.68 -0.37
N CYS A 23 -9.10 9.63 -1.70
CA CYS A 23 -9.15 8.39 -2.47
C CYS A 23 -8.10 8.37 -3.57
N ILE A 24 -7.20 7.39 -3.52
CA ILE A 24 -6.34 7.03 -4.65
C ILE A 24 -7.23 6.21 -5.59
N THR A 25 -7.52 6.73 -6.78
CA THR A 25 -8.02 5.92 -7.89
C THR A 25 -6.89 5.70 -8.89
N PRO A 26 -6.51 4.46 -9.21
CA PRO A 26 -5.58 4.19 -10.29
C PRO A 26 -6.37 4.21 -11.59
N ASN A 27 -6.08 5.15 -12.47
CA ASN A 27 -6.49 5.01 -13.86
C ASN A 27 -5.35 5.40 -14.81
N LYS A 28 -4.37 4.50 -14.95
CA LYS A 28 -3.77 4.13 -16.25
C LYS A 28 -2.85 2.91 -16.11
N PRO A 29 -2.70 2.13 -17.20
CA PRO A 29 -2.40 0.70 -17.16
C PRO A 29 -0.93 0.43 -16.90
N ALA A 30 -0.68 -0.81 -16.47
CA ALA A 30 0.52 -1.61 -16.64
C ALA A 30 1.80 -0.91 -17.13
N ALA A 31 2.86 -1.12 -16.36
CA ALA A 31 4.27 -0.89 -16.70
C ALA A 31 4.85 0.48 -16.32
N VAL A 32 5.01 0.73 -15.01
CA VAL A 32 6.12 1.59 -14.56
C VAL A 32 6.71 0.99 -13.28
N LEU A 33 8.00 0.68 -13.37
CA LEU A 33 8.95 0.31 -12.31
C LEU A 33 8.99 -1.16 -11.89
N MET A 34 9.95 -1.87 -12.52
CA MET A 34 10.83 -2.84 -11.87
C MET A 34 11.58 -2.19 -10.69
N LYS A 35 10.88 -1.68 -9.69
CA LYS A 35 11.40 -1.53 -8.33
C LYS A 35 10.79 -2.66 -7.53
N PRO A 36 11.61 -3.56 -6.93
CA PRO A 36 11.09 -4.66 -6.14
C PRO A 36 10.26 -4.18 -4.95
N ASP A 37 10.47 -2.93 -4.53
CA ASP A 37 9.81 -2.25 -3.42
C ASP A 37 8.88 -1.13 -3.90
N PHE A 38 7.58 -1.27 -3.64
CA PHE A 38 6.64 -0.16 -3.78
C PHE A 38 6.44 0.51 -2.43
N THR A 39 6.89 1.76 -2.33
CA THR A 39 6.73 2.58 -1.12
C THR A 39 5.61 3.58 -1.34
N LEU A 40 4.58 3.50 -0.51
CA LEU A 40 3.47 4.47 -0.50
C LEU A 40 3.97 5.82 0.06
N PRO A 41 3.43 6.97 -0.39
CA PRO A 41 3.89 8.28 0.04
C PRO A 41 3.70 8.48 1.55
N ALA A 42 4.66 9.12 2.21
CA ALA A 42 4.69 9.27 3.68
C ALA A 42 3.49 10.04 4.27
N SER A 43 2.73 10.78 3.45
CA SER A 43 1.50 11.48 3.85
C SER A 43 0.23 10.62 3.71
N LEU A 44 0.33 9.40 3.20
CA LEU A 44 -0.83 8.56 2.91
C LEU A 44 -1.48 8.03 4.19
N ARG A 45 -2.73 8.43 4.42
CA ARG A 45 -3.52 7.97 5.56
C ARG A 45 -4.42 6.78 5.27
N THR A 46 -4.87 6.62 4.04
CA THR A 46 -5.90 5.63 3.70
C THR A 46 -5.64 5.00 2.34
N VAL A 47 -5.73 3.67 2.27
CA VAL A 47 -5.79 2.94 0.99
C VAL A 47 -7.26 2.65 0.69
N SER A 48 -7.79 3.35 -0.31
CA SER A 48 -9.18 3.23 -0.77
C SER A 48 -9.51 1.84 -1.30
N ALA A 49 -10.81 1.56 -1.38
CA ALA A 49 -11.29 0.30 -1.88
C ALA A 49 -10.86 0.07 -3.35
N GLY A 50 -10.31 -1.10 -3.66
CA GLY A 50 -9.82 -1.42 -5.00
C GLY A 50 -8.59 -0.64 -5.48
N ALA A 51 -7.93 0.14 -4.61
CA ALA A 51 -6.83 1.04 -5.00
C ALA A 51 -5.63 0.31 -5.63
N PHE A 52 -5.41 -0.96 -5.36
CA PHE A 52 -4.36 -1.77 -5.99
C PHE A 52 -4.89 -3.11 -6.49
N GLU A 53 -6.18 -3.20 -6.83
CA GLU A 53 -6.77 -4.45 -7.30
C GLU A 53 -6.11 -4.95 -8.60
N GLY A 54 -5.65 -6.19 -8.60
CA GLY A 54 -5.07 -6.86 -9.76
C GLY A 54 -3.64 -6.44 -10.11
N ILE A 55 -2.98 -5.61 -9.29
CA ILE A 55 -1.65 -5.12 -9.61
C ILE A 55 -0.60 -6.19 -9.30
N GLY A 56 0.31 -6.41 -10.26
CA GLY A 56 1.35 -7.44 -10.20
C GLY A 56 2.59 -7.08 -9.36
N MET A 57 2.40 -6.53 -8.16
CA MET A 57 3.50 -6.09 -7.28
C MET A 57 4.02 -7.25 -6.43
N THR A 58 5.30 -7.22 -6.04
CA THR A 58 5.93 -8.26 -5.20
C THR A 58 6.03 -7.86 -3.73
N VAL A 59 6.39 -6.61 -3.46
CA VAL A 59 6.56 -6.07 -2.10
C VAL A 59 5.85 -4.73 -1.98
N VAL A 60 5.12 -4.53 -0.88
CA VAL A 60 4.45 -3.27 -0.53
C VAL A 60 4.95 -2.78 0.81
N LYS A 61 5.47 -1.55 0.86
CA LYS A 61 5.87 -0.85 2.07
C LYS A 61 4.88 0.26 2.38
N CYS A 62 4.09 0.08 3.44
CA CYS A 62 3.16 1.11 3.90
C CYS A 62 3.86 2.11 4.84
N PRO A 63 3.58 3.41 4.73
CA PRO A 63 4.14 4.46 5.59
C PRO A 63 3.53 4.40 6.98
N GLU A 64 4.28 4.83 8.00
CA GLU A 64 3.81 4.88 9.39
C GLU A 64 2.61 5.81 9.63
N SER A 65 2.23 6.65 8.65
CA SER A 65 1.03 7.48 8.70
C SER A 65 -0.24 6.77 8.23
N LEU A 66 -0.14 5.54 7.71
CA LEU A 66 -1.27 4.79 7.20
C LEU A 66 -2.19 4.35 8.35
N LEU A 67 -3.47 4.64 8.25
CA LEU A 67 -4.50 4.37 9.27
C LEU A 67 -5.47 3.27 8.84
N ALA A 68 -5.83 3.21 7.56
CA ALA A 68 -6.86 2.28 7.09
C ALA A 68 -6.56 1.66 5.72
N ILE A 69 -6.87 0.37 5.58
CA ILE A 69 -6.87 -0.40 4.34
C ILE A 69 -8.30 -0.89 4.08
N TYR A 70 -8.93 -0.32 3.05
CA TYR A 70 -10.32 -0.60 2.73
C TYR A 70 -10.52 -1.86 1.88
N SER A 71 -11.78 -2.18 1.64
CA SER A 71 -12.22 -3.38 0.93
C SER A 71 -11.55 -3.53 -0.44
N ARG A 72 -11.09 -4.74 -0.76
CA ARG A 72 -10.42 -5.06 -2.04
C ARG A 72 -9.16 -4.24 -2.36
N ALA A 73 -8.57 -3.53 -1.39
CA ALA A 73 -7.41 -2.68 -1.62
C ALA A 73 -6.28 -3.37 -2.40
N PHE A 74 -6.00 -4.65 -2.14
CA PHE A 74 -5.00 -5.47 -2.82
C PHE A 74 -5.60 -6.76 -3.41
N ARG A 75 -6.89 -6.75 -3.76
CA ARG A 75 -7.56 -7.94 -4.28
C ARG A 75 -6.88 -8.43 -5.56
N ASN A 76 -6.79 -9.75 -5.76
CA ASN A 76 -6.18 -10.37 -6.96
C ASN A 76 -4.71 -9.99 -7.23
N CYS A 77 -3.96 -9.49 -6.24
CA CYS A 77 -2.52 -9.26 -6.37
C CYS A 77 -1.73 -10.58 -6.32
N LYS A 78 -1.78 -11.36 -7.41
CA LYS A 78 -1.20 -12.72 -7.48
C LYS A 78 0.32 -12.78 -7.30
N LYS A 79 1.03 -11.68 -7.57
CA LYS A 79 2.48 -11.59 -7.41
C LYS A 79 2.92 -11.08 -6.03
N LEU A 80 1.98 -10.65 -5.18
CA LEU A 80 2.29 -10.02 -3.90
C LEU A 80 2.77 -11.09 -2.91
N ARG A 81 4.05 -11.00 -2.54
CA ARG A 81 4.71 -11.92 -1.61
C ARG A 81 4.89 -11.31 -0.24
N GLN A 82 5.11 -10.00 -0.16
CA GLN A 82 5.43 -9.32 1.09
C GLN A 82 4.68 -8.00 1.22
N ILE A 83 4.14 -7.73 2.40
CA ILE A 83 3.57 -6.43 2.73
C ILE A 83 3.95 -6.01 4.14
N TYR A 84 4.43 -4.78 4.29
CA TYR A 84 4.77 -4.18 5.58
C TYR A 84 3.61 -3.29 6.02
N ILE A 85 2.93 -3.68 7.10
CA ILE A 85 1.82 -2.94 7.68
C ILE A 85 2.25 -2.34 9.03
N PRO A 86 2.29 -1.01 9.17
CA PRO A 86 2.68 -0.36 10.41
C PRO A 86 1.58 -0.49 11.48
N LYS A 87 1.98 -0.29 12.73
CA LYS A 87 1.08 -0.34 13.90
C LYS A 87 -0.02 0.75 13.88
N SER A 88 0.22 1.82 13.14
CA SER A 88 -0.73 2.92 12.93
C SER A 88 -2.02 2.49 12.24
N VAL A 89 -1.99 1.37 11.50
CA VAL A 89 -3.18 0.85 10.81
C VAL A 89 -4.13 0.27 11.84
N THR A 90 -5.27 0.95 11.99
CA THR A 90 -6.34 0.55 12.91
C THR A 90 -7.44 -0.23 12.20
N VAL A 91 -7.59 -0.07 10.88
CA VAL A 91 -8.66 -0.70 10.10
C VAL A 91 -8.10 -1.47 8.91
N ILE A 92 -8.45 -2.75 8.81
CA ILE A 92 -8.18 -3.61 7.65
C ILE A 92 -9.46 -4.39 7.37
N ILE A 93 -10.01 -4.25 6.16
CA ILE A 93 -11.22 -4.97 5.77
C ILE A 93 -10.88 -6.41 5.33
N ASP A 94 -11.74 -7.36 5.69
CA ASP A 94 -11.55 -8.80 5.49
C ASP A 94 -11.17 -9.20 4.05
N ASP A 95 -11.70 -8.52 3.03
CA ASP A 95 -11.44 -8.82 1.63
C ASP A 95 -10.29 -8.01 1.00
N ALA A 96 -9.55 -7.23 1.80
CA ALA A 96 -8.46 -6.38 1.31
C ALA A 96 -7.38 -7.18 0.56
N PHE A 97 -7.11 -8.42 0.97
CA PHE A 97 -6.10 -9.31 0.36
C PHE A 97 -6.71 -10.56 -0.30
N ALA A 98 -7.99 -10.52 -0.63
CA ALA A 98 -8.66 -11.65 -1.26
C ALA A 98 -8.04 -11.97 -2.63
N GLY A 99 -7.71 -13.24 -2.89
CA GLY A 99 -7.10 -13.66 -4.17
C GLY A 99 -5.64 -13.22 -4.37
N CYS A 100 -4.96 -12.80 -3.30
CA CYS A 100 -3.50 -12.64 -3.28
C CYS A 100 -2.75 -13.98 -3.39
N SER A 101 -1.43 -13.92 -3.53
CA SER A 101 -0.57 -15.11 -3.49
C SER A 101 -0.73 -15.88 -2.17
N ALA A 102 -0.72 -17.21 -2.24
CA ALA A 102 -0.68 -18.07 -1.05
C ALA A 102 0.64 -17.92 -0.26
N ASP A 103 1.67 -17.37 -0.89
CA ASP A 103 2.97 -17.05 -0.27
C ASP A 103 3.00 -15.65 0.38
N LEU A 104 1.87 -14.94 0.41
CA LEU A 104 1.80 -13.62 1.03
C LEU A 104 2.19 -13.68 2.50
N THR A 105 3.22 -12.92 2.85
CA THR A 105 3.68 -12.71 4.23
C THR A 105 3.43 -11.27 4.65
N ILE A 106 2.65 -11.09 5.71
CA ILE A 106 2.37 -9.80 6.33
C ILE A 106 3.42 -9.51 7.40
N PHE A 107 4.23 -8.49 7.21
CA PHE A 107 5.15 -7.96 8.22
C PHE A 107 4.43 -6.90 9.05
N CYS A 108 4.26 -7.15 10.35
CA CYS A 108 3.56 -6.25 11.25
C CYS A 108 4.29 -6.15 12.59
N ARG A 109 3.94 -5.15 13.42
CA ARG A 109 4.41 -5.08 14.82
C ARG A 109 3.50 -5.88 15.75
N SER A 110 4.04 -6.36 16.87
CA SER A 110 3.26 -7.10 17.89
C SER A 110 2.10 -6.27 18.44
N GLY A 111 0.92 -6.87 18.54
CA GLY A 111 -0.32 -6.25 19.03
C GLY A 111 -0.96 -5.26 18.05
N SER A 112 -0.64 -5.35 16.76
CA SER A 112 -1.26 -4.49 15.72
C SER A 112 -2.52 -5.13 15.14
N THR A 113 -3.42 -4.32 14.57
CA THR A 113 -4.60 -4.83 13.85
C THR A 113 -4.21 -5.77 12.71
N ALA A 114 -3.07 -5.53 12.06
CA ALA A 114 -2.51 -6.40 11.03
C ALA A 114 -2.21 -7.83 11.53
N GLU A 115 -1.74 -7.97 12.77
CA GLU A 115 -1.48 -9.28 13.37
C GLU A 115 -2.80 -10.03 13.63
N ALA A 116 -3.79 -9.33 14.21
CA ALA A 116 -5.12 -9.90 14.45
C ALA A 116 -5.81 -10.30 13.13
N PHE A 117 -5.67 -9.46 12.11
CA PHE A 117 -6.17 -9.72 10.76
C PHE A 117 -5.53 -10.97 10.15
N ALA A 118 -4.20 -11.06 10.20
CA ALA A 118 -3.48 -12.20 9.64
C ALA A 118 -3.86 -13.51 10.34
N LYS A 119 -4.00 -13.49 11.68
CA LYS A 119 -4.51 -14.63 12.47
C LYS A 119 -5.94 -15.01 12.08
N LYS A 120 -6.83 -14.03 11.92
CA LYS A 120 -8.24 -14.26 11.54
C LYS A 120 -8.37 -14.84 10.13
N GLN A 121 -7.58 -14.34 9.18
CA GLN A 121 -7.64 -14.75 7.76
C GLN A 121 -6.74 -15.96 7.45
N GLY A 122 -5.97 -16.47 8.42
CA GLY A 122 -5.03 -17.57 8.20
C GLY A 122 -3.87 -17.23 7.25
N ILE A 123 -3.51 -15.95 7.14
CA ILE A 123 -2.41 -15.47 6.29
C ILE A 123 -1.10 -15.56 7.07
N LYS A 124 0.01 -15.94 6.40
CA LYS A 124 1.34 -15.95 7.02
C LYS A 124 1.71 -14.53 7.46
N TYR A 125 2.21 -14.39 8.68
CA TYR A 125 2.70 -13.10 9.19
C TYR A 125 4.02 -13.25 9.94
N ALA A 126 4.80 -12.18 9.95
CA ALA A 126 6.07 -12.08 10.65
C ALA A 126 6.10 -10.80 11.49
N ILE A 127 6.53 -10.93 12.74
CA ILE A 127 6.65 -9.79 13.65
C ILE A 127 8.02 -9.13 13.43
N VAL A 128 8.01 -7.87 12.98
CA VAL A 128 9.21 -7.04 12.93
C VAL A 128 9.47 -6.42 14.30
N LYS A 129 10.72 -6.48 14.75
CA LYS A 129 11.17 -5.90 16.03
C LYS A 129 11.18 -4.37 15.98
#